data_AF-A0A318S0H6-F1
#
_entry.id   AF-A0A318S0H6-F1
#
_cell.length_a   1.000
_cell.length_b   1.000
_cell.length_c   1.000
_cell.angle_alpha   90.00
_cell.angle_beta   90.00
_cell.angle_gamma   90.00
#
_symmetry.space_group_name_H-M   'P 1'
#
loop_
_entity.id
_entity.type
_entity.pdbx_description
1 polymer ?
#
loop_
_entity_poly.entity_id
_entity_poly.type
_entity_poly.pdbx_seq_one_letter_code
_entity_poly.pdbx_strand_id
1 'polypeptide(L)'
;MFEHLSLAAAAFRKAGHASLEGRALAELGAALLVHERSAKAARALQDAVALFERSRPCAPVLRAQWAVCLARLGEVTRAWSVFRTGLSTDEPPPVLRGTLYWTAQFLLEAGQARTATLLAALLEAQSPPEDALFLAGPMKGLRDQLAASLLPEALKDAAERGRTLSLEKGVRVVEALATQPGVIARN
;
A
#
# COMPACT_ATOMS: atom_id res chain seq x y z
N MET A 1 -2.86 -0.95 23.05
CA MET A 1 -1.56 -0.75 22.36
C MET A 1 -1.54 0.48 21.42
N PHE A 2 -2.64 0.92 20.81
CA PHE A 2 -2.64 2.08 19.87
C PHE A 2 -2.85 3.46 20.51
N GLU A 3 -3.15 3.49 21.81
CA GLU A 3 -3.61 4.68 22.52
C GLU A 3 -2.58 5.82 22.51
N HIS A 4 -1.29 5.48 22.62
CA HIS A 4 -0.21 6.45 22.56
C HIS A 4 -0.17 7.25 21.25
N LEU A 5 -0.44 6.60 20.10
CA LEU A 5 -0.49 7.29 18.80
C LEU A 5 -1.73 8.19 18.68
N SER A 6 -2.88 7.74 19.19
CA SER A 6 -4.08 8.58 19.22
C SER A 6 -3.93 9.79 20.15
N LEU A 7 -3.28 9.61 21.30
CA LEU A 7 -2.96 10.70 22.24
C LEU A 7 -1.96 11.67 21.62
N ALA A 8 -0.92 11.16 20.94
CA ALA A 8 0.06 11.99 20.23
C ALA A 8 -0.62 12.84 19.13
N ALA A 9 -1.46 12.23 18.29
CA ALA A 9 -2.22 12.96 17.27
C ALA A 9 -3.09 14.06 17.88
N ALA A 10 -3.80 13.76 18.98
CA ALA A 10 -4.61 14.75 19.68
C ALA A 10 -3.77 15.90 20.29
N ALA A 11 -2.60 15.59 20.85
CA ALA A 11 -1.69 16.58 21.40
C ALA A 11 -1.13 17.51 20.31
N PHE A 12 -0.70 16.95 19.17
CA PHE A 12 -0.22 17.75 18.03
C PHE A 12 -1.31 18.61 17.42
N ARG A 13 -2.54 18.10 17.31
CA ARG A 13 -3.70 18.88 16.89
C ARG A 13 -3.92 20.07 17.80
N LYS A 14 -3.94 19.84 19.12
CA LYS A 14 -4.12 20.90 20.13
C LYS A 14 -3.00 21.95 20.06
N ALA A 15 -1.79 21.53 19.74
CA ALA A 15 -0.64 22.41 19.57
C ALA A 15 -0.52 23.07 18.18
N GLY A 16 -1.42 22.75 17.24
CA GLY A 16 -1.39 23.30 15.87
C GLY A 16 -0.29 22.72 14.96
N HIS A 17 0.33 21.59 15.34
CA HIS A 17 1.40 20.96 14.58
C HIS A 17 0.85 19.96 13.54
N ALA A 18 0.27 20.46 12.45
CA ALA A 18 -0.40 19.65 11.43
C ALA A 18 0.48 18.54 10.83
N SER A 19 1.77 18.79 10.56
CA SER A 19 2.68 17.76 10.03
C SER A 19 2.96 16.62 11.01
N LEU A 20 3.05 16.93 12.31
CA LEU A 20 3.26 15.94 13.36
C LEU A 20 1.97 15.16 13.65
N GLU A 21 0.81 15.83 13.59
CA GLU A 21 -0.50 15.17 13.62
C GLU A 21 -0.63 14.17 12.47
N GLY A 22 -0.33 14.59 11.24
CA GLY A 22 -0.37 13.73 10.05
C GLY A 22 0.53 12.50 10.19
N ARG A 23 1.74 12.66 10.74
CA ARG A 23 2.66 11.54 10.98
C ARG A 23 2.12 10.57 12.03
N ALA A 24 1.61 11.07 13.16
CA ALA A 24 1.02 10.22 14.20
C ALA A 24 -0.20 9.44 13.68
N LEU A 25 -1.04 10.07 12.85
CA LEU A 25 -2.19 9.41 12.21
C LEU A 25 -1.77 8.37 11.16
N ALA A 26 -0.71 8.63 10.39
CA ALA A 26 -0.15 7.65 9.45
C ALA A 26 0.37 6.41 10.18
N GLU A 27 1.13 6.59 11.27
CA GLU A 27 1.62 5.50 12.10
C GLU A 27 0.47 4.72 12.76
N LEU A 28 -0.55 5.42 13.26
CA LEU A 28 -1.75 4.80 13.81
C LEU A 28 -2.47 3.95 12.77
N GLY A 29 -2.65 4.50 11.56
CA GLY A 29 -3.26 3.83 10.43
C GLY A 29 -2.53 2.54 10.05
N ALA A 30 -1.21 2.60 9.91
CA ALA A 30 -0.38 1.43 9.61
C ALA A 30 -0.46 0.37 10.72
N ALA A 31 -0.38 0.77 11.99
CA ALA A 31 -0.46 -0.15 13.12
C ALA A 31 -1.83 -0.84 13.20
N LEU A 32 -2.92 -0.11 12.97
CA LEU A 32 -4.29 -0.65 12.94
C LEU A 32 -4.49 -1.61 11.76
N LEU A 33 -3.91 -1.31 10.60
CA LEU A 33 -3.99 -2.16 9.41
C LEU A 33 -3.33 -3.53 9.64
N VAL A 34 -2.16 -3.55 10.30
CA VAL A 34 -1.46 -4.79 10.69
C VAL A 34 -2.30 -5.64 11.67
N HIS A 35 -3.11 -5.00 12.51
CA HIS A 35 -4.00 -5.69 13.47
C HIS A 35 -5.42 -5.88 12.95
N GLU A 36 -5.61 -5.84 11.62
CA GLU A 36 -6.87 -6.11 10.94
C GLU A 36 -8.04 -5.21 11.39
N ARG A 37 -7.74 -4.00 11.88
CA ARG A 37 -8.75 -3.00 12.25
C ARG A 37 -9.05 -2.07 11.07
N SER A 38 -9.41 -2.64 9.92
CA SER A 38 -9.49 -1.96 8.62
C SER A 38 -10.33 -0.68 8.63
N ALA A 39 -11.49 -0.65 9.30
CA ALA A 39 -12.33 0.54 9.37
C ALA A 39 -11.65 1.71 10.13
N LYS A 40 -11.02 1.42 11.27
CA LYS A 40 -10.30 2.44 12.05
C LYS A 40 -9.02 2.87 11.33
N ALA A 41 -8.32 1.93 10.70
CA ALA A 41 -7.14 2.19 9.89
C ALA A 41 -7.47 3.12 8.71
N ALA A 42 -8.53 2.82 7.95
CA ALA A 42 -8.99 3.64 6.84
C ALA A 42 -9.25 5.09 7.29
N ARG A 43 -9.89 5.29 8.45
CA ARG A 43 -10.15 6.63 8.96
C ARG A 43 -8.88 7.38 9.31
N ALA A 44 -7.96 6.76 10.06
CA ALA A 44 -6.69 7.38 10.42
C ALA A 44 -5.85 7.73 9.19
N LEU A 45 -5.80 6.84 8.18
CA LEU A 45 -5.07 7.06 6.94
C LEU A 45 -5.70 8.16 6.08
N GLN A 46 -7.03 8.23 6.00
CA GLN A 46 -7.74 9.32 5.33
C GLN A 46 -7.41 10.68 5.97
N ASP A 47 -7.48 10.76 7.30
CA ASP A 47 -7.18 12.00 8.02
C ASP A 47 -5.69 12.39 7.86
N ALA A 48 -4.77 11.41 7.87
CA ALA A 48 -3.34 11.63 7.59
C ALA A 48 -3.10 12.16 6.17
N VAL A 49 -3.70 11.53 5.15
CA VAL A 49 -3.59 11.95 3.75
C VAL A 49 -4.07 13.40 3.59
N ALA A 50 -5.21 13.76 4.19
CA ALA A 50 -5.76 15.11 4.11
C ALA A 50 -4.83 16.18 4.74
N LEU A 51 -4.04 15.81 5.76
CA LEU A 51 -3.06 16.71 6.36
C LEU A 51 -1.79 16.84 5.50
N PHE A 52 -1.29 15.74 4.94
CA PHE A 52 -0.11 15.76 4.08
C PHE A 52 -0.39 16.49 2.75
N GLU A 53 -1.54 16.30 2.13
CA GLU A 53 -1.91 16.94 0.87
C GLU A 53 -1.94 18.47 0.91
N ARG A 54 -2.17 19.07 2.08
CA ARG A 54 -2.11 20.52 2.26
C ARG A 54 -0.71 21.10 2.09
N SER A 55 0.33 20.28 2.22
CA SER A 55 1.73 20.69 2.19
C SER A 55 2.55 20.00 1.10
N ARG A 56 2.17 18.79 0.69
CA ARG A 56 2.73 18.06 -0.45
C ARG A 56 1.69 17.12 -1.05
N PRO A 57 1.31 17.28 -2.33
CA PRO A 57 0.24 16.49 -2.95
C PRO A 57 0.71 15.08 -3.38
N CYS A 58 1.48 14.37 -2.54
CA CYS A 58 1.97 13.03 -2.85
C CYS A 58 2.18 12.22 -1.56
N ALA A 59 1.27 11.27 -1.29
CA ALA A 59 1.40 10.30 -0.21
C ALA A 59 1.12 8.86 -0.70
N PRO A 60 1.92 8.35 -1.66
CA PRO A 60 1.63 7.11 -2.40
C PRO A 60 1.57 5.90 -1.46
N VAL A 61 2.47 5.81 -0.47
CA VAL A 61 2.45 4.75 0.55
C VAL A 61 1.15 4.78 1.35
N LEU A 62 0.74 5.96 1.84
CA LEU A 62 -0.46 6.10 2.68
C LEU A 62 -1.73 5.81 1.88
N ARG A 63 -1.79 6.21 0.62
CA ARG A 63 -2.90 5.84 -0.27
C ARG A 63 -2.95 4.35 -0.56
N ALA A 64 -1.81 3.69 -0.77
CA ALA A 64 -1.79 2.25 -0.96
C ALA A 64 -2.29 1.52 0.31
N GLN A 65 -1.84 1.94 1.49
CA GLN A 65 -2.34 1.41 2.77
C GLN A 65 -3.85 1.67 2.95
N TRP A 66 -4.33 2.87 2.59
CA TRP A 66 -5.74 3.20 2.68
C TRP A 66 -6.56 2.37 1.70
N ALA A 67 -6.07 2.18 0.48
CA ALA A 67 -6.69 1.32 -0.53
C ALA A 67 -6.79 -0.14 -0.06
N VAL A 68 -5.76 -0.69 0.61
CA VAL A 68 -5.86 -2.01 1.28
C VAL A 68 -7.01 -2.04 2.27
N CYS A 69 -7.13 -1.02 3.12
CA CYS A 69 -8.22 -0.96 4.11
C CYS A 69 -9.59 -0.96 3.43
N LEU A 70 -9.77 -0.16 2.37
CA LEU A 70 -11.02 -0.07 1.62
C LEU A 70 -11.34 -1.39 0.89
N ALA A 71 -10.35 -2.03 0.28
CA ALA A 71 -10.53 -3.33 -0.38
C ALA A 71 -11.00 -4.41 0.61
N ARG A 72 -10.39 -4.47 1.81
CA ARG A 72 -10.82 -5.37 2.90
C ARG A 72 -12.23 -5.10 3.41
N LEU A 73 -12.72 -3.88 3.27
CA LEU A 73 -14.09 -3.48 3.61
C LEU A 73 -15.08 -3.72 2.46
N GLY A 74 -14.63 -4.26 1.32
CA GLY A 74 -15.44 -4.47 0.12
C GLY A 74 -15.62 -3.22 -0.75
N GLU A 75 -15.02 -2.08 -0.40
CA GLU A 75 -15.11 -0.82 -1.14
C GLU A 75 -14.08 -0.73 -2.28
N VAL A 76 -13.99 -1.78 -3.11
CA VAL A 76 -12.92 -1.95 -4.12
C VAL A 76 -12.87 -0.80 -5.13
N THR A 77 -14.01 -0.30 -5.61
CA THR A 77 -14.07 0.84 -6.54
C THR A 77 -13.44 2.09 -5.94
N ARG A 78 -13.76 2.37 -4.66
CA ARG A 78 -13.20 3.52 -3.95
C ARG A 78 -11.72 3.32 -3.64
N ALA A 79 -11.32 2.09 -3.32
CA ALA A 79 -9.92 1.71 -3.12
C ALA A 79 -9.07 2.03 -4.36
N TRP A 80 -9.54 1.65 -5.55
CA TRP A 80 -8.89 2.00 -6.81
C TRP A 80 -8.81 3.51 -7.04
N SER A 81 -9.89 4.25 -6.77
CA SER A 81 -9.86 5.72 -6.89
C SER A 81 -8.77 6.32 -6.00
N VAL A 82 -8.73 5.95 -4.71
CA VAL A 82 -7.73 6.45 -3.76
C VAL A 82 -6.32 6.09 -4.19
N PHE A 83 -6.10 4.83 -4.58
CA PHE A 83 -4.80 4.33 -5.03
C PHE A 83 -4.27 5.14 -6.22
N ARG A 84 -5.10 5.33 -7.25
CA ARG A 84 -4.71 6.05 -8.48
C ARG A 84 -4.40 7.52 -8.22
N THR A 85 -5.19 8.19 -7.39
CA THR A 85 -4.91 9.57 -6.96
C THR A 85 -3.58 9.69 -6.21
N GLY A 86 -3.03 8.60 -5.68
CA GLY A 86 -1.67 8.57 -5.11
C GLY A 86 -0.53 8.41 -6.10
N LEU A 87 -0.85 7.98 -7.32
CA LEU A 87 0.10 7.75 -8.40
C LEU A 87 0.07 8.85 -9.46
N SER A 88 -1.01 9.64 -9.53
CA SER A 88 -1.16 10.77 -10.44
C SER A 88 -0.41 12.01 -9.93
N THR A 89 0.93 11.96 -9.93
CA THR A 89 1.78 13.09 -9.56
C THR A 89 2.77 13.42 -10.67
N ASP A 90 3.02 14.71 -10.91
CA ASP A 90 4.02 15.18 -11.89
C ASP A 90 5.47 14.89 -11.44
N GLU A 91 5.67 14.69 -10.13
CA GLU A 91 6.91 14.18 -9.58
C GLU A 91 6.86 12.64 -9.55
N PRO A 92 7.88 11.93 -10.07
CA PRO A 92 7.95 10.48 -9.90
C PRO A 92 7.93 10.21 -8.40
N PRO A 93 7.02 9.37 -7.89
CA PRO A 93 6.97 9.09 -6.47
C PRO A 93 8.36 8.61 -6.07
N PRO A 94 8.97 9.14 -4.99
CA PRO A 94 10.18 8.54 -4.46
C PRO A 94 9.85 7.06 -4.27
N VAL A 95 10.51 6.21 -5.06
CA VAL A 95 10.17 4.79 -5.18
C VAL A 95 10.65 4.13 -3.90
N LEU A 96 9.84 4.26 -2.87
CA LEU A 96 10.05 3.59 -1.60
C LEU A 96 9.52 2.18 -1.79
N ARG A 97 10.34 1.17 -1.48
CA ARG A 97 9.95 -0.25 -1.47
C ARG A 97 8.63 -0.48 -0.71
N GLY A 98 8.35 0.34 0.30
CA GLY A 98 7.07 0.38 1.00
C GLY A 98 5.86 0.62 0.07
N THR A 99 5.95 1.51 -0.91
CA THR A 99 4.89 1.74 -1.89
C THR A 99 4.63 0.48 -2.71
N LEU A 100 5.69 -0.18 -3.20
CA LEU A 100 5.56 -1.43 -3.96
C LEU A 100 4.95 -2.54 -3.10
N TYR A 101 5.35 -2.66 -1.83
CA TYR A 101 4.80 -3.66 -0.91
C TYR A 101 3.30 -3.44 -0.69
N TRP A 102 2.90 -2.22 -0.32
CA TRP A 102 1.49 -1.91 -0.08
C TRP A 102 0.65 -1.96 -1.35
N THR A 103 1.26 -1.68 -2.52
CA THR A 103 0.63 -1.90 -3.82
C THR A 103 0.39 -3.39 -4.06
N ALA A 104 1.38 -4.25 -3.83
CA ALA A 104 1.21 -5.69 -3.98
C ALA A 104 0.11 -6.23 -3.04
N GLN A 105 0.08 -5.78 -1.78
CA GLN A 105 -0.99 -6.11 -0.85
C GLN A 105 -2.35 -5.63 -1.36
N PHE A 106 -2.46 -4.37 -1.80
CA PHE A 106 -3.72 -3.84 -2.34
C PHE A 106 -4.22 -4.65 -3.53
N LEU A 107 -3.32 -4.96 -4.48
CA LEU A 107 -3.67 -5.73 -5.66
C LEU A 107 -4.18 -7.12 -5.32
N LEU A 108 -3.60 -7.78 -4.31
CA LEU A 108 -4.09 -9.06 -3.83
C LEU A 108 -5.53 -8.94 -3.31
N GLU A 109 -5.79 -7.97 -2.42
CA GLU A 109 -7.12 -7.72 -1.86
C GLU A 109 -8.15 -7.30 -2.92
N ALA A 110 -7.69 -6.67 -4.01
CA ALA A 110 -8.51 -6.29 -5.16
C ALA A 110 -8.67 -7.43 -6.20
N GLY A 111 -8.20 -8.65 -5.91
CA GLY A 111 -8.31 -9.81 -6.80
C GLY A 111 -7.30 -9.85 -7.95
N GLN A 112 -6.33 -8.95 -7.99
CA GLN A 112 -5.25 -8.87 -8.99
C GLN A 112 -4.04 -9.71 -8.57
N ALA A 113 -4.27 -10.98 -8.20
CA ALA A 113 -3.25 -11.86 -7.62
C ALA A 113 -2.01 -12.03 -8.50
N ARG A 114 -2.17 -12.11 -9.83
CA ARG A 114 -1.04 -12.24 -10.76
C ARG A 114 -0.09 -11.04 -10.69
N THR A 115 -0.63 -9.83 -10.70
CA THR A 115 0.17 -8.59 -10.63
C THR A 115 0.75 -8.41 -9.24
N ALA A 116 0.00 -8.77 -8.19
CA ALA A 116 0.50 -8.79 -6.81
C ALA A 116 1.73 -9.72 -6.67
N THR A 117 1.67 -10.94 -7.21
CA THR A 117 2.80 -11.89 -7.20
C THR A 117 4.02 -11.37 -7.95
N LEU A 118 3.82 -10.74 -9.11
CA LEU A 118 4.91 -10.13 -9.86
C LEU A 118 5.64 -9.07 -9.04
N LEU A 119 4.90 -8.16 -8.38
CA LEU A 119 5.50 -7.11 -7.55
C LEU A 119 6.15 -7.68 -6.28
N ALA A 120 5.54 -8.68 -5.64
CA ALA A 120 6.12 -9.35 -4.48
C ALA A 120 7.46 -10.03 -4.82
N ALA A 121 7.52 -10.75 -5.93
CA ALA A 121 8.74 -11.43 -6.37
C ALA A 121 9.84 -10.45 -6.80
N LEU A 122 9.48 -9.32 -7.43
CA LEU A 122 10.41 -8.21 -7.70
C LEU A 122 10.98 -7.64 -6.40
N LEU A 123 10.14 -7.39 -5.39
CA LEU A 123 10.59 -6.89 -4.10
C LEU A 123 11.59 -7.85 -3.45
N GLU A 124 11.31 -9.15 -3.45
CA GLU A 124 12.21 -10.15 -2.86
C GLU A 124 13.56 -10.19 -3.57
N ALA A 125 13.56 -10.24 -4.91
CA ALA A 125 14.79 -10.34 -5.69
C ALA A 125 15.67 -9.09 -5.58
N GLN A 126 15.04 -7.93 -5.43
CA GLN A 126 15.75 -6.65 -5.43
C GLN A 126 16.01 -6.11 -4.02
N SER A 127 15.60 -6.79 -2.94
CA SER A 127 15.79 -6.28 -1.56
C SER A 127 17.18 -6.53 -1.00
N PRO A 128 17.89 -5.49 -0.52
CA PRO A 128 19.16 -5.67 0.16
C PRO A 128 18.96 -6.41 1.50
N PRO A 129 20.03 -7.01 2.06
CA PRO A 129 19.94 -7.81 3.28
C PRO A 129 19.39 -7.04 4.49
N GLU A 130 19.63 -5.73 4.55
CA GLU A 130 19.15 -4.83 5.60
C GLU A 130 17.62 -4.62 5.57
N ASP A 131 17.04 -4.51 4.38
CA ASP A 131 15.59 -4.38 4.19
C ASP A 131 14.84 -5.70 4.41
N ALA A 132 15.54 -6.83 4.24
CA ALA A 132 14.99 -8.15 4.51
C ALA A 132 14.52 -8.25 5.97
N LEU A 133 15.13 -7.54 6.92
CA LEU A 133 14.71 -7.57 8.33
C LEU A 133 13.38 -6.84 8.57
N PHE A 134 13.18 -5.67 7.95
CA PHE A 134 11.96 -4.87 8.13
C PHE A 134 10.77 -5.41 7.32
N LEU A 135 11.04 -6.01 6.17
CA LEU A 135 10.01 -6.56 5.28
C LEU A 135 9.80 -8.07 5.46
N ALA A 136 10.66 -8.82 6.16
CA ALA A 136 10.54 -10.27 6.30
C ALA A 136 9.17 -10.73 6.81
N GLY A 137 8.69 -10.14 7.92
CA GLY A 137 7.39 -10.47 8.50
C GLY A 137 6.23 -10.15 7.55
N PRO A 138 6.10 -8.88 7.11
CA PRO A 138 5.07 -8.48 6.14
C PRO A 138 5.09 -9.28 4.83
N MET A 139 6.28 -9.58 4.29
CA MET A 139 6.44 -10.38 3.07
C MET A 139 6.08 -11.85 3.27
N LYS A 140 6.36 -12.43 4.44
CA LYS A 140 5.88 -13.78 4.78
C LYS A 140 4.36 -13.83 4.76
N GLY A 141 3.68 -12.86 5.38
CA GLY A 141 2.21 -12.78 5.37
C GLY A 141 1.64 -12.67 3.94
N LEU A 142 2.23 -11.80 3.11
CA LEU A 142 1.84 -11.66 1.71
C LEU A 142 2.05 -12.97 0.91
N ARG A 143 3.18 -13.65 1.13
CA ARG A 143 3.46 -14.97 0.52
C ARG A 143 2.42 -16.01 0.90
N ASP A 144 2.11 -16.11 2.19
CA ASP A 144 1.15 -17.09 2.71
C ASP A 144 -0.25 -16.84 2.08
N GLN A 145 -0.65 -15.58 1.92
CA GLN A 145 -1.92 -15.23 1.26
C GLN A 145 -1.91 -15.49 -0.25
N LEU A 146 -0.81 -15.21 -0.94
CA LEU A 146 -0.67 -15.50 -2.37
C LEU A 146 -0.65 -17.00 -2.66
N ALA A 147 -0.02 -17.79 -1.79
CA ALA A 147 0.02 -19.25 -1.89
C ALA A 147 -1.36 -19.89 -1.70
N ALA A 148 -2.25 -19.25 -0.94
CA ALA A 148 -3.63 -19.69 -0.75
C ALA A 148 -4.55 -19.39 -1.97
N SER A 149 -4.05 -18.66 -2.99
CA SER A 149 -4.82 -18.33 -4.18
C SER A 149 -4.94 -19.50 -5.17
N LEU A 150 -6.10 -19.63 -5.83
CA LEU A 150 -6.49 -20.79 -6.66
C LEU A 150 -5.79 -20.90 -8.04
N LEU A 151 -4.71 -20.15 -8.31
CA LEU A 151 -4.11 -20.06 -9.65
C LEU A 151 -2.59 -20.39 -9.70
N PRO A 152 -2.14 -21.59 -9.31
CA PRO A 152 -0.73 -21.85 -9.01
C PRO A 152 0.24 -21.59 -10.18
N GLU A 153 -0.11 -22.02 -11.40
CA GLU A 153 0.82 -21.90 -12.54
C GLU A 153 0.93 -20.47 -13.08
N ALA A 154 -0.17 -19.73 -13.12
CA ALA A 154 -0.14 -18.32 -13.52
C ALA A 154 0.66 -17.45 -12.52
N LEU A 155 0.67 -17.86 -11.24
CA LEU A 155 1.48 -17.20 -10.22
C LEU A 155 2.96 -17.59 -10.30
N LYS A 156 3.32 -18.81 -10.74
CA LYS A 156 4.72 -19.18 -10.98
C LYS A 156 5.37 -18.35 -12.09
N ASP A 157 4.72 -18.23 -13.25
CA ASP A 157 5.19 -17.37 -14.36
C ASP A 157 5.34 -15.91 -13.89
N ALA A 158 4.34 -15.39 -13.17
CA ALA A 158 4.40 -14.04 -12.63
C ALA A 158 5.56 -13.85 -11.64
N ALA A 159 5.83 -14.83 -10.78
CA ALA A 159 6.92 -14.79 -9.83
C ALA A 159 8.29 -14.82 -10.53
N GLU A 160 8.48 -15.72 -11.49
CA GLU A 160 9.72 -15.79 -12.30
C GLU A 160 9.99 -14.48 -13.01
N ARG A 161 8.98 -13.93 -13.69
CA ARG A 161 9.07 -12.63 -14.33
C ARG A 161 9.43 -11.54 -13.31
N GLY A 162 8.74 -11.50 -12.17
CA GLY A 162 9.01 -10.55 -11.10
C GLY A 162 10.46 -10.54 -10.65
N ARG A 163 11.08 -11.71 -10.44
CA ARG A 163 12.49 -11.82 -10.02
C ARG A 163 13.49 -11.25 -11.02
N THR A 164 13.14 -11.22 -12.32
CA THR A 164 14.00 -10.69 -13.39
C THR A 164 13.83 -9.19 -13.65
N LEU A 165 12.83 -8.55 -13.04
CA LEU A 165 12.55 -7.14 -13.26
C LEU A 165 13.44 -6.25 -12.37
N SER A 166 13.88 -5.13 -12.95
CA SER A 166 14.49 -4.04 -12.18
C SER A 166 13.43 -3.24 -11.44
N LEU A 167 13.83 -2.53 -10.38
CA LEU A 167 12.93 -1.63 -9.64
C LEU A 167 12.25 -0.60 -10.56
N GLU A 168 12.99 -0.01 -11.49
CA GLU A 168 12.44 0.94 -12.49
C GLU A 168 11.31 0.32 -13.31
N LYS A 169 11.47 -0.92 -13.78
CA LYS A 169 10.41 -1.61 -14.53
C LYS A 169 9.22 -1.97 -13.64
N GLY A 170 9.46 -2.32 -12.37
CA GLY A 170 8.40 -2.54 -11.38
C GLY A 170 7.56 -1.28 -11.15
N VAL A 171 8.20 -0.11 -11.13
CA VAL A 171 7.49 1.18 -11.02
C VAL A 171 6.60 1.43 -12.23
N ARG A 172 7.09 1.18 -13.44
CA ARG A 172 6.27 1.31 -14.66
C ARG A 172 5.05 0.39 -14.65
N VAL A 173 5.16 -0.80 -14.06
CA VAL A 173 4.00 -1.68 -13.84
C VAL A 173 2.98 -0.99 -12.93
N VAL A 174 3.42 -0.34 -11.85
CA VAL A 174 2.55 0.41 -10.94
C VAL A 174 1.92 1.63 -11.61
N GLU A 175 2.69 2.40 -12.38
CA GLU A 175 2.20 3.55 -13.15
C GLU A 175 1.14 3.13 -14.18
N ALA A 176 1.32 1.99 -14.84
CA ALA A 176 0.33 1.46 -15.78
C ALA A 176 -1.01 1.14 -15.09
N LEU A 177 -1.02 0.79 -13.79
CA LEU A 177 -2.27 0.58 -13.05
C LEU A 177 -3.03 1.89 -12.80
N ALA A 178 -2.34 3.03 -12.82
CA ALA A 178 -2.96 4.35 -12.71
C ALA A 178 -3.73 4.73 -13.98
N THR A 179 -3.27 4.27 -15.15
CA THR A 179 -3.80 4.66 -16.45
C THR A 179 -4.77 3.64 -17.05
N GLN A 180 -4.90 2.44 -16.47
CA GLN A 180 -5.83 1.42 -16.95
C GLN A 180 -7.31 1.84 -16.81
N PRO A 181 -8.08 1.96 -17.89
CA PRO A 181 -9.50 2.20 -17.81
C PRO A 181 -10.22 0.97 -17.24
N GLY A 182 -10.96 1.16 -16.15
CA GLY A 182 -12.08 0.28 -15.79
C GLY A 182 -11.77 -1.13 -15.30
N VAL A 183 -11.03 -1.30 -14.19
CA VAL A 183 -11.34 -2.42 -13.27
C VAL A 183 -12.55 -2.00 -12.42
N ILE A 184 -13.67 -1.76 -13.10
CA ILE A 184 -14.98 -1.83 -12.45
C ILE A 184 -15.22 -3.31 -12.32
N ALA A 185 -15.30 -3.79 -11.08
CA ALA A 185 -15.71 -5.15 -10.78
C ALA A 185 -16.93 -5.48 -11.63
N ARG A 186 -16.79 -6.45 -12.55
CA ARG A 186 -17.94 -7.15 -13.08
C ARG A 186 -18.52 -7.91 -11.90
N ASN A 187 -19.57 -7.38 -11.31
CA ASN A 187 -20.54 -8.18 -10.57
C ASN A 187 -21.23 -9.13 -11.53
#